data_AF-A0AB34FI50-F1
#
_entry.id   AF-A0AB34FI50-F1
#
_cell.length_a   1.000
_cell.length_b   1.000
_cell.length_c   1.000
_cell.angle_alpha   90.00
_cell.angle_beta   90.00
_cell.angle_gamma   90.00
#
_symmetry.space_group_name_H-M   'P 1'
#
loop_
_entity.id
_entity.type
_entity.pdbx_description
1 polymer ?
#
loop_
_entity_poly.entity_id
_entity_poly.type
_entity_poly.pdbx_seq_one_letter_code
_entity_poly.pdbx_strand_id
1 'polypeptide(L)'
;MPLTREPASPDRVLGGDHEAESEPTGRLQPTSRMTGHQWFYVFVLDGLGGMALSGAVNFGIAYAMYTTQDTTKRPIRLFGLPNTLAGDAAVTIIVQCIITWFVEMALVAHDLAHRSVHPVGWVPVPKSRRRWWLRWWFFLPASSSGSSSMSEEEPDAEAPVERVRANSVNAVFQQAVRGFSLAVPSFLLLWPISVGVLTAVGRKEGNDYVFADKWAPQVFKLILGGVLGLLTTPLMALFWLVRAGWEAGSPAGPS
;
A
#
# COMPACT_ATOMS: atom_id res chain seq x y z
N MET A 1 -24.67 77.73 35.09
CA MET A 1 -23.39 78.16 34.46
C MET A 1 -22.49 78.62 35.60
N PRO A 2 -21.31 78.02 35.86
CA PRO A 2 -20.16 77.82 34.94
C PRO A 2 -19.77 76.32 34.77
N LEU A 3 -19.50 75.81 33.57
CA LEU A 3 -18.28 75.79 32.74
C LEU A 3 -17.15 74.81 33.17
N THR A 4 -17.22 73.61 32.56
CA THR A 4 -16.15 72.84 31.87
C THR A 4 -14.77 72.64 32.50
N ARG A 5 -14.31 71.38 32.56
CA ARG A 5 -13.25 70.83 31.67
C ARG A 5 -13.00 69.33 31.94
N GLU A 6 -13.13 68.52 30.90
CA GLU A 6 -12.39 67.25 30.76
C GLU A 6 -10.88 67.52 30.64
N PRO A 7 -10.07 66.51 30.99
CA PRO A 7 -9.07 66.08 30.02
C PRO A 7 -9.10 64.56 29.75
N ALA A 8 -8.96 64.25 28.46
CA ALA A 8 -8.80 62.92 27.89
C ALA A 8 -7.49 62.22 28.29
N SER A 9 -7.52 60.89 28.42
CA SER A 9 -6.38 60.01 28.20
C SER A 9 -6.83 58.55 28.04
N PRO A 10 -6.02 57.69 27.39
CA PRO A 10 -6.42 57.06 26.14
C PRO A 10 -6.52 55.53 26.26
N ASP A 11 -6.82 54.88 25.15
CA ASP A 11 -6.56 53.46 24.90
C ASP A 11 -7.44 52.44 25.64
N ARG A 12 -8.67 52.27 25.17
CA ARG A 12 -9.20 50.91 24.99
C ARG A 12 -9.06 50.52 23.53
N VAL A 13 -7.85 50.04 23.25
CA VAL A 13 -7.53 49.23 22.08
C VAL A 13 -8.61 48.15 21.95
N LEU A 14 -9.16 48.14 20.74
CA LEU A 14 -9.93 47.08 20.12
C LEU A 14 -9.52 45.71 20.68
N GLY A 15 -10.37 45.15 21.53
CA GLY A 15 -10.43 43.71 21.73
C GLY A 15 -10.98 43.10 20.45
N GLY A 16 -10.17 43.14 19.39
CA GLY A 16 -10.36 42.29 18.25
C GLY A 16 -10.32 40.87 18.79
N ASP A 17 -11.41 40.15 18.53
CA ASP A 17 -11.43 38.71 18.49
C ASP A 17 -10.35 38.29 17.49
N HIS A 18 -9.11 38.24 17.94
CA HIS A 18 -8.13 37.33 17.39
C HIS A 18 -8.63 35.95 17.79
N GLU A 19 -9.59 35.45 17.02
CA GLU A 19 -9.60 34.05 16.63
C GLU A 19 -8.14 33.74 16.34
N ALA A 20 -7.51 33.08 17.31
CA ALA A 20 -6.30 32.36 17.05
C ALA A 20 -6.69 31.35 15.97
N GLU A 21 -6.48 31.72 14.71
CA GLU A 21 -6.29 30.77 13.63
C GLU A 21 -5.19 29.85 14.14
N SER A 22 -5.63 28.76 14.73
CA SER A 22 -4.83 27.57 14.88
C SER A 22 -4.46 27.18 13.46
N GLU A 23 -3.26 27.60 13.05
CA GLU A 23 -2.47 26.91 12.06
C GLU A 23 -2.80 25.41 12.16
N PRO A 24 -3.37 24.76 11.13
CA PRO A 24 -3.74 23.36 11.24
C PRO A 24 -2.47 22.51 11.13
N THR A 25 -1.67 22.53 12.19
CA THR A 25 -0.66 21.54 12.54
C THR A 25 -1.40 20.27 12.94
N GLY A 26 -1.91 19.55 11.96
CA GLY A 26 -2.63 18.32 12.26
C GLY A 26 -2.96 17.52 11.01
N ARG A 27 -2.66 16.23 11.04
CA ARG A 27 -3.01 15.24 10.01
C ARG A 27 -4.47 15.42 9.54
N LEU A 28 -4.75 15.16 8.25
CA LEU A 28 -6.11 15.25 7.71
C LEU A 28 -7.08 14.39 8.53
N GLN A 29 -8.25 14.94 8.84
CA GLN A 29 -9.27 14.21 9.59
C GLN A 29 -9.78 13.00 8.78
N PRO A 30 -9.90 11.81 9.41
CA PRO A 30 -10.44 10.63 8.76
C PRO A 30 -11.88 10.85 8.28
N THR A 31 -12.20 10.38 7.08
CA THR A 31 -13.56 10.54 6.55
C THR A 31 -14.53 9.52 7.15
N SER A 32 -15.73 9.97 7.51
CA SER A 32 -16.82 9.14 8.10
C SER A 32 -17.54 8.24 7.09
N ARG A 33 -17.36 8.47 5.78
CA ARG A 33 -17.82 7.65 4.65
C ARG A 33 -16.81 7.74 3.51
N MET A 34 -16.78 6.76 2.61
CA MET A 34 -15.93 6.89 1.41
C MET A 34 -16.42 8.02 0.52
N THR A 35 -15.54 8.96 0.19
CA THR A 35 -15.81 10.03 -0.78
C THR A 35 -15.71 9.50 -2.21
N GLY A 36 -16.35 10.18 -3.15
CA GLY A 36 -16.18 9.86 -4.59
C GLY A 36 -14.72 9.98 -5.04
N HIS A 37 -13.97 10.92 -4.47
CA HIS A 37 -12.53 11.08 -4.72
C HIS A 37 -11.72 9.86 -4.24
N GLN A 38 -12.04 9.30 -3.07
CA GLN A 38 -11.38 8.07 -2.59
C GLN A 38 -11.71 6.86 -3.47
N TRP A 39 -12.95 6.74 -3.96
CA TRP A 39 -13.29 5.69 -4.93
C TRP A 39 -12.53 5.86 -6.25
N PHE A 40 -12.43 7.09 -6.75
CA PHE A 40 -11.67 7.39 -7.95
C PHE A 40 -10.19 7.05 -7.77
N TYR A 41 -9.58 7.46 -6.65
CA TYR A 41 -8.20 7.12 -6.31
C TYR A 41 -7.97 5.60 -6.32
N VAL A 42 -8.73 4.86 -5.52
CA VAL A 42 -8.52 3.41 -5.33
C VAL A 42 -8.77 2.60 -6.62
N PHE A 43 -9.81 2.91 -7.39
CA PHE A 43 -10.19 2.06 -8.53
C PHE A 43 -9.67 2.55 -9.87
N VAL A 44 -9.51 3.86 -10.05
CA VAL A 44 -9.01 4.42 -11.32
C VAL A 44 -7.50 4.58 -11.26
N LEU A 45 -6.96 5.27 -10.25
CA LEU A 45 -5.52 5.49 -10.16
C LEU A 45 -4.80 4.21 -9.77
N ASP A 46 -5.15 3.59 -8.65
CA ASP A 46 -4.48 2.37 -8.22
C ASP A 46 -4.94 1.18 -9.05
N GLY A 47 -6.23 1.04 -9.34
CA GLY A 47 -6.75 -0.08 -10.15
C GLY A 47 -6.30 -0.03 -11.62
N LEU A 48 -6.84 0.90 -12.41
CA LEU A 48 -6.54 0.98 -13.84
C LEU A 48 -5.13 1.51 -14.12
N GLY A 49 -4.65 2.49 -13.35
CA GLY A 49 -3.27 2.97 -13.44
C GLY A 49 -2.26 1.91 -13.03
N GLY A 50 -2.49 1.22 -11.91
CA GLY A 50 -1.67 0.10 -11.47
C GLY A 50 -1.69 -1.07 -12.45
N MET A 51 -2.82 -1.37 -13.08
CA MET A 51 -2.92 -2.34 -14.19
C MET A 51 -2.02 -1.96 -15.36
N ALA A 52 -2.12 -0.72 -15.85
CA ALA A 52 -1.34 -0.25 -16.99
C ALA A 52 0.16 -0.28 -16.69
N LEU A 53 0.57 0.23 -15.53
CA LEU A 53 1.97 0.27 -15.11
C LEU A 53 2.53 -1.14 -14.90
N SER A 54 1.82 -2.00 -14.16
CA SER A 54 2.27 -3.36 -13.88
C SER A 54 2.37 -4.21 -15.14
N GLY A 55 1.40 -4.07 -16.05
CA GLY A 55 1.43 -4.72 -17.35
C GLY A 55 2.61 -4.25 -18.20
N ALA A 56 2.86 -2.94 -18.27
CA ALA A 56 3.98 -2.37 -19.02
C ALA A 56 5.35 -2.83 -18.48
N VAL A 57 5.54 -2.83 -17.16
CA VAL A 57 6.79 -3.30 -16.54
C VAL A 57 7.03 -4.78 -16.83
N ASN A 58 6.03 -5.64 -16.64
CA ASN A 58 6.16 -7.07 -16.93
C ASN A 58 6.40 -7.34 -18.42
N PHE A 59 5.75 -6.59 -19.31
CA PHE A 59 6.00 -6.63 -20.75
C PHE A 59 7.47 -6.29 -21.06
N GLY A 60 7.99 -5.21 -20.48
CA GLY A 60 9.37 -4.75 -20.69
C GLY A 60 10.39 -5.80 -20.24
N ILE A 61 10.19 -6.38 -19.05
CA ILE A 61 11.05 -7.47 -18.52
C ILE A 61 11.00 -8.68 -19.46
N ALA A 62 9.80 -9.10 -19.87
CA ALA A 62 9.63 -10.23 -20.75
C ALA A 62 10.25 -9.98 -22.14
N TYR A 63 10.09 -8.77 -22.66
CA TYR A 63 10.70 -8.38 -23.93
C TYR A 63 12.22 -8.52 -23.82
N ALA A 64 12.84 -7.84 -22.85
CA ALA A 64 14.28 -7.91 -22.64
C ALA A 64 14.78 -9.35 -22.43
N MET A 65 14.09 -10.15 -21.63
CA MET A 65 14.49 -11.53 -21.32
C MET A 65 14.39 -12.45 -22.54
N TYR A 66 13.24 -12.45 -23.24
CA TYR A 66 12.99 -13.42 -24.30
C TYR A 66 13.57 -13.03 -25.65
N THR A 67 13.84 -11.74 -25.92
CA THR A 67 14.49 -11.33 -27.17
C THR A 67 16.01 -11.40 -27.14
N THR A 68 16.62 -11.49 -25.94
CA THR A 68 18.09 -11.56 -25.80
C THR A 68 18.61 -13.00 -25.67
N GLN A 69 17.73 -13.96 -25.42
CA GLN A 69 18.09 -15.38 -25.29
C GLN A 69 18.22 -16.09 -26.65
N ASP A 70 19.15 -17.04 -26.75
CA ASP A 70 19.24 -17.95 -27.90
C ASP A 70 18.13 -19.01 -27.83
N THR A 71 16.95 -18.64 -28.32
CA THR A 71 15.74 -19.47 -28.34
C THR A 71 15.81 -20.61 -29.34
N THR A 72 16.80 -20.60 -30.26
CA THR A 72 17.06 -21.71 -31.19
C THR A 72 17.67 -22.90 -30.47
N LYS A 73 18.58 -22.66 -29.51
CA LYS A 73 19.18 -23.72 -28.67
C LYS A 73 18.34 -24.06 -27.44
N ARG A 74 17.54 -23.11 -26.94
CA ARG A 74 16.77 -23.24 -25.70
C ARG A 74 15.35 -22.71 -25.93
N PRO A 75 14.46 -23.53 -26.51
CA PRO A 75 13.10 -23.10 -26.82
C PRO A 75 12.34 -22.72 -25.54
N ILE A 76 11.43 -21.76 -25.67
CA ILE A 76 10.55 -21.34 -24.57
C ILE A 76 9.49 -22.40 -24.39
N ARG A 77 9.38 -22.91 -23.16
CA ARG A 77 8.53 -24.05 -22.81
C ARG A 77 7.54 -23.65 -21.72
N LEU A 78 6.43 -24.39 -21.63
CA LEU A 78 5.46 -24.16 -20.56
C LEU A 78 6.06 -24.55 -19.21
N PHE A 79 6.57 -25.78 -19.08
CA PHE A 79 7.14 -26.27 -17.82
C PHE A 79 8.65 -26.45 -17.85
N GLY A 80 9.22 -26.84 -19.00
CA GLY A 80 10.63 -27.18 -19.14
C GLY A 80 11.60 -26.01 -18.86
N LEU A 81 12.62 -26.30 -18.06
CA LEU A 81 13.77 -25.41 -17.87
C LEU A 81 14.66 -25.41 -19.13
N PRO A 82 15.44 -24.33 -19.38
CA PRO A 82 15.60 -23.14 -18.54
C PRO A 82 14.56 -22.03 -18.76
N ASN A 83 13.84 -22.05 -19.89
CA ASN A 83 12.94 -20.96 -20.30
C ASN A 83 11.47 -21.33 -20.05
N THR A 84 11.11 -21.45 -18.77
CA THR A 84 9.77 -21.89 -18.33
C THR A 84 8.80 -20.71 -18.15
N LEU A 85 7.68 -20.71 -18.87
CA LEU A 85 6.64 -19.69 -18.70
C LEU A 85 5.82 -19.89 -17.43
N ALA A 86 5.57 -21.14 -17.02
CA ALA A 86 4.84 -21.42 -15.79
C ALA A 86 5.64 -21.00 -14.55
N GLY A 87 6.96 -21.24 -14.56
CA GLY A 87 7.84 -20.77 -13.49
C GLY A 87 7.93 -19.24 -13.46
N ASP A 88 8.07 -18.61 -14.62
CA ASP A 88 8.14 -17.16 -14.74
C ASP A 88 6.84 -16.45 -14.30
N ALA A 89 5.67 -17.05 -14.58
CA ALA A 89 4.38 -16.62 -14.06
C ALA A 89 4.30 -16.70 -12.53
N ALA A 90 4.75 -17.82 -11.95
CA ALA A 90 4.78 -18.01 -10.49
C ALA A 90 5.64 -16.93 -9.81
N VAL A 91 6.84 -16.69 -10.34
CA VAL A 91 7.77 -15.68 -9.83
C VAL A 91 7.17 -14.28 -9.96
N THR A 92 6.57 -13.94 -11.11
CA THR A 92 5.87 -12.65 -11.27
C THR A 92 4.84 -12.43 -10.19
N ILE A 93 3.96 -13.42 -9.94
CA ILE A 93 2.88 -13.24 -8.96
C ILE A 93 3.44 -12.93 -7.56
N ILE A 94 4.44 -13.70 -7.13
CA ILE A 94 5.05 -13.55 -5.80
C ILE A 94 5.81 -12.23 -5.69
N VAL A 95 6.74 -11.98 -6.62
CA VAL A 95 7.65 -10.84 -6.55
C VAL A 95 6.88 -9.54 -6.76
N GLN A 96 5.95 -9.49 -7.73
CA GLN A 96 5.14 -8.30 -7.96
C GLN A 96 4.32 -7.96 -6.72
N CYS A 97 3.60 -8.91 -6.11
CA CYS A 97 2.81 -8.60 -4.90
C CYS A 97 3.67 -8.04 -3.76
N ILE A 98 4.88 -8.57 -3.56
CA ILE A 98 5.80 -8.07 -2.53
C ILE A 98 6.26 -6.65 -2.88
N ILE A 99 6.76 -6.42 -4.09
CA ILE A 99 7.28 -5.10 -4.49
C ILE A 99 6.15 -4.07 -4.50
N THR A 100 5.01 -4.39 -5.10
CA THR A 100 3.84 -3.51 -5.16
C THR A 100 3.37 -3.13 -3.77
N TRP A 101 3.40 -4.04 -2.79
CA TRP A 101 3.06 -3.70 -1.40
C TRP A 101 3.90 -2.54 -0.84
N PHE A 102 5.21 -2.54 -1.11
CA PHE A 102 6.10 -1.45 -0.69
C PHE A 102 5.88 -0.17 -1.49
N VAL A 103 5.62 -0.28 -2.80
CA VAL A 103 5.31 0.87 -3.65
C VAL A 103 4.05 1.56 -3.15
N GLU A 104 2.97 0.80 -2.92
CA GLU A 104 1.70 1.32 -2.40
C GLU A 104 1.84 1.94 -1.01
N MET A 105 2.65 1.32 -0.14
CA MET A 105 2.97 1.89 1.17
C MET A 105 3.60 3.29 1.02
N ALA A 106 4.54 3.46 0.07
CA ALA A 106 5.22 4.73 -0.16
C ALA A 106 4.31 5.76 -0.84
N LEU A 107 3.55 5.36 -1.86
CA LEU A 107 2.64 6.23 -2.61
C LEU A 107 1.51 6.76 -1.73
N VAL A 108 0.81 5.89 -1.01
CA VAL A 108 -0.27 6.32 -0.11
C VAL A 108 0.27 7.20 1.01
N ALA A 109 1.43 6.87 1.60
CA ALA A 109 2.05 7.72 2.61
C ALA A 109 2.40 9.12 2.06
N HIS A 110 2.92 9.19 0.84
CA HIS A 110 3.22 10.42 0.14
C HIS A 110 1.95 11.25 -0.13
N ASP A 111 0.89 10.62 -0.62
CA ASP A 111 -0.37 11.29 -0.97
C ASP A 111 -1.13 11.78 0.26
N LEU A 112 -1.04 11.04 1.37
CA LEU A 112 -1.53 11.49 2.67
C LEU A 112 -0.74 12.69 3.20
N ALA A 113 0.59 12.68 3.04
CA ALA A 113 1.46 13.78 3.48
C ALA A 113 1.19 15.08 2.70
N HIS A 114 0.92 14.98 1.39
CA HIS A 114 0.58 16.11 0.53
C HIS A 114 -0.90 16.51 0.57
N ARG A 115 -1.70 15.86 1.44
CA ARG A 115 -3.14 16.11 1.59
C ARG A 115 -3.95 15.85 0.31
N SER A 116 -3.44 15.02 -0.61
CA SER A 116 -4.09 14.65 -1.88
C SER A 116 -5.28 13.71 -1.68
N VAL A 117 -5.25 12.90 -0.61
CA VAL A 117 -6.29 11.93 -0.25
C VAL A 117 -6.51 11.95 1.26
N HIS A 118 -7.76 11.74 1.70
CA HIS A 118 -8.09 11.63 3.11
C HIS A 118 -7.97 10.18 3.62
N PRO A 119 -7.55 9.96 4.87
CA PRO A 119 -7.61 8.65 5.51
C PRO A 119 -9.06 8.13 5.61
N VAL A 120 -9.21 6.80 5.62
CA VAL A 120 -10.52 6.14 5.72
C VAL A 120 -10.89 5.89 7.19
N GLY A 121 -11.85 6.64 7.73
CA GLY A 121 -12.21 6.61 9.16
C GLY A 121 -13.45 5.78 9.53
N TRP A 122 -14.23 5.34 8.54
CA TRP A 122 -15.49 4.62 8.79
C TRP A 122 -15.30 3.17 9.25
N VAL A 123 -14.11 2.59 9.03
CA VAL A 123 -13.82 1.21 9.44
C VAL A 123 -13.40 1.20 10.91
N PRO A 124 -14.14 0.53 11.81
CA PRO A 124 -13.81 0.53 13.23
C PRO A 124 -12.58 -0.34 13.52
N VAL A 125 -11.70 0.13 14.42
CA VAL A 125 -10.55 -0.64 14.91
C VAL A 125 -11.04 -1.94 15.59
N PRO A 126 -10.57 -3.13 15.18
CA PRO A 126 -11.01 -4.39 15.79
C PRO A 126 -10.53 -4.53 17.23
N LYS A 127 -11.43 -4.38 18.22
CA LYS A 127 -11.14 -4.40 19.67
C LYS A 127 -10.95 -5.80 20.28
N SER A 128 -11.44 -6.86 19.64
CA SER A 128 -11.55 -8.19 20.27
C SER A 128 -10.32 -9.08 20.12
N ARG A 129 -9.91 -9.78 21.19
CA ARG A 129 -8.84 -10.81 21.20
C ARG A 129 -9.07 -11.96 20.20
N ARG A 130 -10.33 -12.27 19.86
CA ARG A 130 -10.70 -13.31 18.86
C ARG A 130 -10.27 -12.94 17.43
N ARG A 131 -10.07 -11.65 17.12
CA ARG A 131 -9.60 -11.14 15.83
C ARG A 131 -8.09 -10.82 15.86
N TRP A 132 -7.32 -11.60 16.60
CA TRP A 132 -5.88 -11.40 16.76
C TRP A 132 -5.12 -11.42 15.42
N TRP A 133 -5.54 -12.27 14.48
CA TRP A 133 -4.95 -12.36 13.15
C TRP A 133 -5.17 -11.08 12.32
N LEU A 134 -6.35 -10.44 12.41
CA LEU A 134 -6.61 -9.14 11.78
C LEU A 134 -5.78 -8.03 12.43
N ARG A 135 -5.65 -8.03 13.75
CA ARG A 135 -4.80 -7.06 14.45
C ARG A 135 -3.34 -7.19 14.06
N TRP A 136 -2.84 -8.42 14.01
CA TRP A 136 -1.49 -8.73 13.51
C TRP A 136 -1.34 -8.27 12.05
N TRP A 137 -2.31 -8.58 11.19
CA TRP A 137 -2.32 -8.17 9.79
C TRP A 137 -2.23 -6.65 9.59
N PHE A 138 -2.90 -5.86 10.42
CA PHE A 138 -2.90 -4.39 10.33
C PHE A 138 -1.86 -3.67 11.23
N PHE A 139 -0.91 -4.37 11.85
CA PHE A 139 0.07 -3.78 12.78
C PHE A 139 -0.52 -3.13 14.05
N LEU A 140 -1.69 -3.58 14.51
CA LEU A 140 -2.26 -3.07 15.76
C LEU A 140 -1.52 -3.70 16.96
N PRO A 141 -1.03 -2.90 17.94
CA PRO A 141 -0.34 -3.43 19.11
C PRO A 141 -1.24 -4.43 19.85
N ALA A 142 -0.67 -5.54 20.36
CA ALA A 142 -1.45 -6.47 21.19
C ALA A 142 -2.02 -5.68 22.37
N SER A 143 -3.33 -5.82 22.64
CA SER A 143 -3.96 -5.17 23.78
C SER A 143 -3.27 -5.64 25.05
N SER A 144 -2.41 -4.79 25.61
CA SER A 144 -1.72 -4.95 26.89
C SER A 144 -2.75 -4.87 28.02
N SER A 145 -3.45 -5.99 28.23
CA SER A 145 -4.20 -6.23 29.45
C SER A 145 -3.24 -6.84 30.48
N GLY A 146 -2.73 -6.02 31.42
CA GLY A 146 -2.02 -6.49 32.61
C GLY A 146 -0.93 -5.53 33.12
N SER A 147 -1.32 -4.69 34.08
CA SER A 147 -0.51 -4.14 35.18
C SER A 147 1.02 -4.28 35.11
N SER A 148 1.71 -3.15 35.03
CA SER A 148 3.02 -3.00 35.68
C SER A 148 2.98 -1.70 36.46
N SER A 149 3.24 -1.87 37.75
CA SER A 149 3.24 -0.89 38.82
C SER A 149 4.03 0.37 38.47
N MET A 150 3.49 1.48 38.98
CA MET A 150 4.12 2.76 39.27
C MET A 150 5.64 2.68 39.46
N SER A 151 6.37 3.41 38.64
CA SER A 151 7.72 3.93 38.93
C SER A 151 7.80 5.24 38.17
N GLU A 152 7.70 6.34 38.92
CA GLU A 152 7.98 7.69 38.44
C GLU A 152 9.49 7.78 38.17
N GLU A 153 9.90 7.77 36.92
CA GLU A 153 11.18 8.33 36.49
C GLU A 153 10.91 9.20 35.25
N GLU A 154 11.40 10.44 35.31
CA GLU A 154 11.19 11.53 34.35
C GLU A 154 11.57 11.15 32.90
N PRO A 155 10.88 11.67 31.87
CA PRO A 155 11.30 11.48 30.48
C PRO A 155 12.10 12.69 29.98
N ASP A 156 13.42 12.65 30.16
CA ASP A 156 14.32 13.46 29.34
C ASP A 156 14.64 12.70 28.04
N ALA A 157 14.32 13.34 26.91
CA ALA A 157 14.80 13.05 25.55
C ALA A 157 14.36 11.74 24.82
N GLU A 158 13.06 11.45 24.75
CA GLU A 158 12.52 10.43 23.82
C GLU A 158 12.15 10.99 22.43
N ALA A 159 13.16 11.25 21.60
CA ALA A 159 13.00 11.45 20.15
C ALA A 159 13.81 10.50 19.23
N PRO A 160 14.69 9.58 19.70
CA PRO A 160 15.32 8.60 18.80
C PRO A 160 14.56 7.26 18.68
N VAL A 161 13.71 6.89 19.65
CA VAL A 161 13.25 5.50 19.82
C VAL A 161 12.19 5.09 18.79
N GLU A 162 11.35 6.02 18.33
CA GLU A 162 10.30 5.72 17.34
C GLU A 162 10.85 5.51 15.92
N ARG A 163 11.95 6.20 15.57
CA ARG A 163 12.59 6.09 14.25
C ARG A 163 13.41 4.80 14.07
N VAL A 164 13.97 4.25 15.15
CA VAL A 164 14.77 3.00 15.08
C VAL A 164 13.89 1.77 14.87
N ARG A 165 12.61 1.80 15.27
CA ARG A 165 11.65 0.71 15.04
C ARG A 165 11.22 0.59 13.57
N ALA A 166 11.24 1.68 12.82
CA ALA A 166 10.90 1.73 11.40
C ALA A 166 11.99 1.14 10.48
N ASN A 167 13.25 1.06 10.94
CA ASN A 167 14.40 0.54 10.18
C ASN A 167 14.81 -0.89 10.57
N SER A 168 13.96 -1.61 11.32
CA SER A 168 14.27 -2.99 11.70
C SER A 168 14.06 -3.95 10.53
N VAL A 169 15.01 -4.85 10.28
CA VAL A 169 14.86 -5.96 9.31
C VAL A 169 13.58 -6.75 9.56
N ASN A 170 13.16 -6.89 10.82
CA ASN A 170 11.91 -7.53 11.19
C ASN A 170 10.68 -6.77 10.68
N ALA A 171 10.74 -5.43 10.63
CA ALA A 171 9.66 -4.61 10.08
C ALA A 171 9.57 -4.78 8.55
N VAL A 172 10.71 -4.77 7.85
CA VAL A 172 10.74 -5.02 6.40
C VAL A 172 10.25 -6.42 6.06
N PHE A 173 10.71 -7.44 6.78
CA PHE A 173 10.25 -8.81 6.61
C PHE A 173 8.74 -8.94 6.85
N GLN A 174 8.23 -8.27 7.89
CA GLN A 174 6.80 -8.21 8.17
C GLN A 174 5.99 -7.56 7.03
N GLN A 175 6.50 -6.51 6.39
CA GLN A 175 5.86 -5.93 5.20
C GLN A 175 5.89 -6.92 4.03
N ALA A 176 7.03 -7.58 3.79
CA ALA A 176 7.15 -8.56 2.72
C ALA A 176 6.19 -9.76 2.90
N VAL A 177 6.00 -10.25 4.13
CA VAL A 177 5.02 -11.30 4.44
C VAL A 177 3.59 -10.84 4.11
N ARG A 178 3.28 -9.55 4.21
CA ARG A 178 1.94 -9.03 3.86
C ARG A 178 1.73 -8.95 2.36
N GLY A 179 2.70 -8.42 1.63
CA GLY A 179 2.70 -8.52 0.17
C GLY A 179 2.59 -9.97 -0.28
N PHE A 180 3.34 -10.89 0.34
CA PHE A 180 3.29 -12.32 0.05
C PHE A 180 1.92 -12.95 0.32
N SER A 181 1.22 -12.56 1.38
CA SER A 181 -0.10 -13.14 1.66
C SER A 181 -1.15 -12.75 0.61
N LEU A 182 -1.02 -11.60 -0.05
CA LEU A 182 -1.83 -11.28 -1.24
C LEU A 182 -1.38 -12.05 -2.49
N ALA A 183 -0.12 -12.49 -2.54
CA ALA A 183 0.38 -13.36 -3.60
C ALA A 183 -0.23 -14.75 -3.55
N VAL A 184 -0.49 -15.32 -2.37
CA VAL A 184 -1.06 -16.68 -2.23
C VAL A 184 -2.41 -16.85 -2.93
N PRO A 185 -3.47 -16.06 -2.64
CA PRO A 185 -4.74 -16.19 -3.34
C PRO A 185 -4.61 -15.83 -4.82
N SER A 186 -3.78 -14.83 -5.15
CA SER A 186 -3.49 -14.45 -6.54
C SER A 186 -2.83 -15.59 -7.30
N PHE A 187 -1.93 -16.34 -6.67
CA PHE A 187 -1.25 -17.50 -7.25
C PHE A 187 -2.24 -18.65 -7.47
N LEU A 188 -3.02 -18.99 -6.44
CA LEU A 188 -4.03 -20.06 -6.54
C LEU A 188 -5.08 -19.77 -7.61
N LEU A 189 -5.35 -18.50 -7.91
CA LEU A 189 -6.29 -18.09 -8.95
C LEU A 189 -5.62 -17.97 -10.32
N LEU A 190 -4.63 -17.08 -10.46
CA LEU A 190 -4.09 -16.66 -11.74
C LEU A 190 -3.09 -17.65 -12.33
N TRP A 191 -2.34 -18.38 -11.51
CA TRP A 191 -1.37 -19.35 -12.00
C TRP A 191 -2.03 -20.52 -12.77
N PRO A 192 -3.04 -21.24 -12.24
CA PRO A 192 -3.68 -22.31 -13.00
C PRO A 192 -4.43 -21.80 -14.23
N ILE A 193 -5.04 -20.60 -14.17
CA ILE A 193 -5.65 -19.97 -15.34
C ILE A 193 -4.59 -19.70 -16.42
N SER A 194 -3.44 -19.15 -16.01
CA SER A 194 -2.31 -18.88 -16.91
C SER A 194 -1.80 -20.15 -17.58
N VAL A 195 -1.59 -21.22 -16.79
CA VAL A 195 -1.18 -22.52 -17.32
C VAL A 195 -2.21 -23.08 -18.29
N GLY A 196 -3.51 -22.97 -17.98
CA GLY A 196 -4.60 -23.42 -18.85
C GLY A 196 -4.65 -22.66 -20.18
N VAL A 197 -4.56 -21.33 -20.14
CA VAL A 197 -4.51 -20.49 -21.35
C VAL A 197 -3.26 -20.79 -22.18
N LEU A 198 -2.09 -20.88 -21.55
CA LEU A 198 -0.84 -21.21 -22.23
C LEU A 198 -0.88 -22.61 -22.85
N THR A 199 -1.48 -23.58 -22.18
CA THR A 199 -1.72 -24.93 -22.72
C THR A 199 -2.62 -24.89 -23.94
N ALA A 200 -3.65 -24.03 -23.94
CA ALA A 200 -4.59 -23.92 -25.06
C ALA A 200 -3.98 -23.26 -26.31
N VAL A 201 -3.04 -22.31 -26.14
CA VAL A 201 -2.42 -21.57 -27.25
C VAL A 201 -1.07 -22.12 -27.68
N GLY A 202 -0.41 -22.90 -26.82
CA GLY A 202 0.93 -23.44 -27.08
C GLY A 202 0.93 -24.56 -28.10
N ARG A 203 2.03 -24.70 -28.86
CA ARG A 203 2.22 -25.86 -29.74
C ARG A 203 2.75 -27.03 -28.93
N LYS A 204 2.02 -28.14 -28.92
CA LYS A 204 2.46 -29.36 -28.23
C LYS A 204 3.65 -29.99 -28.96
N GLU A 205 4.76 -30.16 -28.26
CA GLU A 205 5.96 -30.85 -28.73
C GLU A 205 6.43 -31.87 -27.67
N GLY A 206 6.31 -33.15 -28.01
CA GLY A 206 6.55 -34.23 -27.05
C GLY A 206 5.59 -34.13 -25.85
N ASN A 207 6.17 -33.95 -24.66
CA ASN A 207 5.44 -33.87 -23.38
C ASN A 207 5.27 -32.43 -22.85
N ASP A 208 5.60 -31.41 -23.63
CA ASP A 208 5.54 -30.01 -23.22
C ASP A 208 4.91 -29.13 -24.33
N TYR A 209 4.68 -27.86 -24.01
CA TYR A 209 4.19 -26.86 -24.95
C TYR A 209 5.27 -25.83 -25.21
N VAL A 210 5.49 -25.51 -26.48
CA VAL A 210 6.47 -24.51 -26.91
C VAL A 210 5.82 -23.27 -27.50
N PHE A 211 6.51 -22.15 -27.36
CA PHE A 211 6.02 -20.82 -27.75
C PHE A 211 7.06 -20.08 -28.59
N ALA A 212 6.57 -19.18 -29.44
CA ALA A 212 7.42 -18.25 -30.15
C ALA A 212 8.08 -17.27 -29.16
N ASP A 213 9.28 -16.84 -29.49
CA ASP A 213 10.08 -15.87 -28.73
C ASP A 213 9.50 -14.45 -28.78
N LYS A 214 8.83 -14.12 -29.87
CA LYS A 214 8.18 -12.83 -30.07
C LYS A 214 6.67 -12.90 -29.82
N TRP A 215 6.20 -11.88 -29.14
CA TRP A 215 4.83 -11.59 -28.76
C TRP A 215 4.19 -12.54 -27.75
N ALA A 216 4.37 -13.85 -27.86
CA ALA A 216 3.71 -14.80 -26.96
C ALA A 216 4.05 -14.56 -25.47
N PRO A 217 5.32 -14.61 -25.04
CA PRO A 217 5.65 -14.40 -23.64
C PRO A 217 5.45 -12.94 -23.19
N GLN A 218 5.66 -11.96 -24.09
CA GLN A 218 5.53 -10.54 -23.75
C GLN A 218 4.07 -10.15 -23.53
N VAL A 219 3.17 -10.57 -24.43
CA VAL A 219 1.72 -10.33 -24.27
C VAL A 219 1.18 -11.08 -23.07
N PHE A 220 1.61 -12.33 -22.86
CA PHE A 220 1.26 -13.10 -21.66
C PHE A 220 1.63 -12.34 -20.38
N LYS A 221 2.86 -11.84 -20.30
CA LYS A 221 3.36 -11.08 -19.15
C LYS A 221 2.67 -9.74 -18.96
N LEU A 222 2.34 -9.06 -20.06
CA LEU A 222 1.56 -7.82 -20.01
C LEU A 222 0.20 -8.06 -19.36
N ILE A 223 -0.51 -9.09 -19.83
CA ILE A 223 -1.85 -9.42 -19.32
C ILE A 223 -1.77 -9.90 -17.88
N LEU A 224 -0.87 -10.84 -17.57
CA LEU A 224 -0.71 -11.37 -16.22
C LEU A 224 -0.34 -10.25 -15.23
N GLY A 225 0.67 -9.44 -15.56
CA GLY A 225 1.11 -8.34 -14.72
C GLY A 225 0.04 -7.27 -14.55
N GLY A 226 -0.71 -6.96 -15.61
CA GLY A 226 -1.79 -6.00 -15.58
C GLY A 226 -2.98 -6.47 -14.76
N VAL A 227 -3.49 -7.68 -15.00
CA VAL A 227 -4.60 -8.27 -14.24
C VAL A 227 -4.22 -8.41 -12.76
N LEU A 228 -2.99 -8.83 -12.47
CA LEU A 228 -2.50 -8.90 -11.09
C LEU A 228 -2.47 -7.51 -10.46
N GLY A 229 -1.98 -6.49 -11.17
CA GLY A 229 -2.01 -5.10 -10.73
C GLY A 229 -3.43 -4.67 -10.39
N LEU A 230 -4.35 -4.77 -11.36
CA LEU A 230 -5.77 -4.41 -11.21
C LEU A 230 -6.43 -5.02 -9.97
N LEU A 231 -6.10 -6.27 -9.64
CA LEU A 231 -6.68 -6.98 -8.51
C LEU A 231 -6.03 -6.62 -7.17
N THR A 232 -4.74 -6.29 -7.15
CA THR A 232 -3.96 -6.18 -5.91
C THR A 232 -3.72 -4.74 -5.48
N THR A 233 -3.44 -3.81 -6.40
CA THR A 233 -3.13 -2.41 -6.06
C THR A 233 -4.29 -1.70 -5.35
N PRO A 234 -5.58 -1.84 -5.75
CA PRO A 234 -6.68 -1.19 -5.02
C PRO A 234 -6.83 -1.73 -3.59
N LEU A 235 -6.59 -3.02 -3.40
CA LEU A 235 -6.68 -3.67 -2.10
C LEU A 235 -5.57 -3.21 -1.16
N MET A 236 -4.35 -3.05 -1.70
CA MET A 236 -3.20 -2.54 -0.97
C MET A 236 -3.40 -1.06 -0.60
N ALA A 237 -3.83 -0.23 -1.55
CA ALA A 237 -4.13 1.18 -1.30
C ALA A 237 -5.22 1.35 -0.23
N LEU A 238 -6.31 0.58 -0.31
CA LEU A 238 -7.37 0.59 0.69
C LEU A 238 -6.86 0.17 2.07
N PHE A 239 -6.01 -0.86 2.14
CA PHE A 239 -5.39 -1.30 3.39
C PHE A 239 -4.63 -0.15 4.05
N TRP A 240 -3.80 0.57 3.29
CA TRP A 240 -2.99 1.68 3.81
C TRP A 240 -3.85 2.88 4.21
N LEU A 241 -4.88 3.21 3.44
CA LEU A 241 -5.82 4.29 3.78
C LEU A 241 -6.63 4.01 5.05
N VAL A 242 -7.07 2.77 5.26
CA VAL A 242 -7.75 2.34 6.48
C VAL A 242 -6.81 2.39 7.67
N ARG A 243 -5.57 1.90 7.50
CA ARG A 243 -4.56 1.96 8.55
C ARG A 243 -4.26 3.41 8.96
N ALA A 244 -4.07 4.31 8.00
CA ALA A 244 -3.88 5.73 8.28
C ALA A 244 -5.08 6.35 9.02
N GLY A 245 -6.30 5.92 8.70
CA GLY A 245 -7.50 6.35 9.41
C GLY A 245 -7.52 5.93 10.88
N TRP A 246 -7.02 4.73 11.19
CA TRP A 246 -6.89 4.25 12.57
C TRP A 246 -5.80 4.98 13.35
N GLU A 247 -4.69 5.30 12.71
CA GLU A 247 -3.59 6.06 13.32
C GLU A 247 -3.99 7.53 13.57
N ALA A 248 -4.84 8.11 12.73
CA ALA A 248 -5.36 9.46 12.91
C ALA A 248 -6.57 9.53 13.88
N GLY A 249 -7.34 8.45 14.03
CA GLY A 249 -8.50 8.37 14.94
C GLY A 249 -8.19 7.87 16.35
N SER A 250 -6.96 7.40 16.61
CA SER A 250 -6.52 7.06 17.97
C SER A 250 -6.14 8.35 18.69
N PRO A 251 -6.68 8.67 19.88
CA PRO A 251 -6.24 9.83 20.63
C PRO A 251 -4.74 9.70 20.86
N ALA A 252 -3.97 10.66 20.36
CA ALA A 252 -2.59 10.82 20.78
C ALA A 252 -2.58 10.85 22.32
N GLY A 253 -1.63 10.13 22.93
CA GLY A 253 -1.45 10.12 24.38
C GLY A 253 -1.36 11.54 24.95
N PRO A 254 -1.69 11.71 26.24
CA PRO A 254 -1.98 13.01 26.83
C PRO A 254 -0.83 14.00 26.65
N SER A 255 -1.20 15.17 26.11
CA SER A 255 -0.47 16.43 26.18
C SER A 255 -0.37 16.97 27.60
#